data_AF-A0A1C5KX12-F1
#
_entry.id   AF-A0A1C5KX12-F1
#
_cell.length_a   1.000
_cell.length_b   1.000
_cell.length_c   1.000
_cell.angle_alpha   90.00
_cell.angle_beta   90.00
_cell.angle_gamma   90.00
#
_symmetry.space_group_name_H-M   'P 1'
#
loop_
_entity.id
_entity.type
_entity.pdbx_description
1 polymer ?
#
loop_
_entity_poly.entity_id
_entity_poly.type
_entity_poly.pdbx_seq_one_letter_code
_entity_poly.pdbx_strand_id
1 'polypeptide(L)'
;MTKKMGVFAVTGMMAAMMATGVLAEDLTKEDVSGLWYITTMEIEGMNMSPADMGLEATLEFGDDDTWEMTMSGEDPEQGTWELAGEEIIMHSDTAEDVKMAIDEEGLLIGDIDSTIMTFSREKPEATDWSSIIGNPVTDEVELSDFAGTWKIIAVEMDEMVMSSDTWGIEATLVVKEDGTASLELKDQFNDEESTKTELKGTLEDQTLKLELIDDSESHFGLFLSPDNLSLNLQDTGLLKNIDYIDSEEEGAEPEPNSIVYFEKAE
;
A
#
# COMPACT_ATOMS: atom_id res chain seq x y z
N MET A 1 -26.25 28.74 -28.49
CA MET A 1 -25.40 29.19 -27.37
C MET A 1 -24.76 27.95 -26.79
N THR A 2 -23.57 27.61 -27.26
CA THR A 2 -22.84 26.40 -26.89
C THR A 2 -21.70 26.85 -25.98
N LYS A 3 -21.80 26.50 -24.71
CA LYS A 3 -20.85 26.90 -23.66
C LYS A 3 -19.60 26.03 -23.84
N LYS A 4 -18.49 26.66 -24.26
CA LYS A 4 -17.17 26.04 -24.25
C LYS A 4 -16.81 25.74 -22.81
N MET A 5 -16.66 24.46 -22.47
CA MET A 5 -16.07 24.02 -21.21
C MET A 5 -14.57 23.90 -21.50
N GLY A 6 -13.77 24.74 -20.85
CA GLY A 6 -12.33 24.68 -20.93
C GLY A 6 -11.87 23.40 -20.25
N VAL A 7 -11.20 22.55 -21.02
CA VAL A 7 -10.35 21.48 -20.49
C VAL A 7 -9.22 22.19 -19.76
N PHE A 8 -9.21 22.09 -18.43
CA PHE A 8 -7.99 22.32 -17.67
C PHE A 8 -7.11 21.10 -17.94
N ALA A 9 -6.12 21.27 -18.81
CA ALA A 9 -4.99 20.37 -18.84
C ALA A 9 -4.28 20.53 -17.49
N VAL A 10 -4.51 19.59 -16.58
CA VAL A 10 -3.58 19.35 -15.49
C VAL A 10 -2.41 18.68 -16.18
N THR A 11 -1.41 19.50 -16.54
CA THR A 11 -0.10 18.99 -16.90
C THR A 11 0.38 18.18 -15.70
N GLY A 12 0.32 16.85 -15.81
CA GLY A 12 0.96 15.94 -14.86
C GLY A 12 2.40 16.41 -14.70
N MET A 13 2.69 16.99 -13.54
CA MET A 13 4.02 17.44 -13.21
C MET A 13 4.77 16.15 -12.86
N MET A 14 5.36 15.53 -13.90
CA MET A 14 6.40 14.52 -13.75
C MET A 14 7.33 15.03 -12.66
N ALA A 15 7.39 14.31 -11.54
CA ALA A 15 8.35 14.61 -10.50
C ALA A 15 9.71 14.59 -11.17
N ALA A 16 10.31 15.77 -11.33
CA ALA A 16 11.64 15.89 -11.87
C ALA A 16 12.58 15.20 -10.88
N MET A 17 12.86 13.91 -11.11
CA MET A 17 13.97 13.23 -10.48
C MET A 17 15.20 14.08 -10.75
N MET A 18 15.71 14.73 -9.71
CA MET A 18 16.89 15.57 -9.83
C MET A 18 18.10 14.67 -10.05
N ALA A 19 18.39 14.36 -11.31
CA ALA A 19 19.66 13.77 -11.70
C ALA A 19 20.80 14.71 -11.27
N THR A 20 21.49 14.38 -10.18
CA THR A 20 22.74 15.03 -9.83
C THR A 20 23.83 14.57 -10.79
N GLY A 21 23.97 15.26 -11.92
CA GLY A 21 25.22 15.51 -12.62
C GLY A 21 26.25 14.37 -12.70
N VAL A 22 25.83 13.20 -13.17
CA VAL A 22 26.67 12.32 -13.99
C VAL A 22 26.02 12.34 -15.36
N LEU A 23 26.78 12.53 -16.44
CA LEU A 23 26.23 12.38 -17.79
C LEU A 23 25.79 10.91 -17.90
N ALA A 24 24.50 10.64 -17.75
CA ALA A 24 23.95 9.34 -18.05
C ALA A 24 24.18 9.09 -19.56
N GLU A 25 24.56 7.86 -19.89
CA GLU A 25 24.77 7.45 -21.28
C GLU A 25 23.39 7.26 -21.93
N ASP A 26 23.26 7.63 -23.22
CA ASP A 26 22.04 7.35 -23.99
C ASP A 26 21.70 5.86 -23.88
N LEU A 27 20.41 5.53 -23.73
CA LEU A 27 19.96 4.15 -23.69
C LEU A 27 20.28 3.44 -25.01
N THR A 28 20.64 2.17 -24.92
CA THR A 28 20.78 1.28 -26.07
C THR A 28 19.62 0.29 -26.11
N LYS A 29 19.38 -0.32 -27.28
CA LYS A 29 18.35 -1.35 -27.40
C LYS A 29 18.62 -2.53 -26.46
N GLU A 30 19.88 -2.88 -26.24
CA GLU A 30 20.26 -3.97 -25.35
C GLU A 30 19.85 -3.72 -23.88
N ASP A 31 19.80 -2.45 -23.46
CA ASP A 31 19.38 -2.09 -22.10
C ASP A 31 17.88 -2.31 -21.87
N VAL A 32 17.08 -2.17 -22.93
CA VAL A 32 15.61 -2.17 -22.89
C VAL A 32 15.01 -3.50 -23.33
N SER A 33 15.58 -4.14 -24.35
CA SER A 33 15.09 -5.39 -24.96
C SER A 33 14.92 -6.51 -23.94
N GLY A 34 13.95 -7.40 -24.18
CA GLY A 34 13.61 -8.53 -23.33
C GLY A 34 12.42 -8.29 -22.41
N LEU A 35 12.23 -9.21 -21.47
CA LEU A 35 11.08 -9.26 -20.59
C LEU A 35 11.27 -8.38 -19.34
N TRP A 36 10.17 -7.73 -18.95
CA TRP A 36 10.02 -6.95 -17.73
C TRP A 36 8.76 -7.40 -17.01
N TYR A 37 8.80 -7.45 -15.68
CA TYR A 37 7.68 -7.80 -14.82
C TYR A 37 7.24 -6.56 -14.06
N ILE A 38 5.93 -6.31 -14.00
CA ILE A 38 5.41 -5.22 -13.18
C ILE A 38 5.71 -5.52 -11.71
N THR A 39 6.22 -4.52 -10.98
CA THR A 39 6.54 -4.65 -9.55
C THR A 39 5.64 -3.77 -8.70
N THR A 40 5.31 -2.57 -9.19
CA THR A 40 4.54 -1.58 -8.44
C THR A 40 3.59 -0.83 -9.37
N MET A 41 2.40 -0.55 -8.88
CA MET A 41 1.45 0.41 -9.46
C MET A 41 1.20 1.51 -8.44
N GLU A 42 1.46 2.76 -8.81
CA GLU A 42 1.06 3.93 -8.05
C GLU A 42 -0.28 4.44 -8.58
N ILE A 43 -1.32 4.35 -7.76
CA ILE A 43 -2.67 4.82 -8.07
C ILE A 43 -3.08 5.81 -7.00
N GLU A 44 -3.36 7.05 -7.38
CA GLU A 44 -3.76 8.12 -6.46
C GLU A 44 -2.78 8.31 -5.26
N GLY A 45 -1.49 8.04 -5.47
CA GLY A 45 -0.43 8.15 -4.45
C GLY A 45 -0.23 6.88 -3.60
N MET A 46 -1.03 5.82 -3.81
CA MET A 46 -0.87 4.54 -3.13
C MET A 46 -0.01 3.59 -3.98
N ASN A 47 1.06 3.05 -3.38
CA ASN A 47 1.93 2.07 -4.02
C ASN A 47 1.44 0.65 -3.75
N MET A 48 0.89 0.01 -4.77
CA MET A 48 0.34 -1.34 -4.72
C MET A 48 1.27 -2.34 -5.41
N SER A 49 1.45 -3.51 -4.80
CA SER A 49 2.16 -4.65 -5.39
C SER A 49 1.17 -5.50 -6.19
N PRO A 50 1.27 -5.59 -7.53
CA PRO A 50 0.40 -6.45 -8.32
C PRO A 50 0.51 -7.92 -7.90
N ALA A 51 1.71 -8.37 -7.51
CA ALA A 51 1.94 -9.74 -7.06
C ALA A 51 1.14 -10.06 -5.79
N ASP A 52 1.05 -9.12 -4.83
CA ASP A 52 0.26 -9.28 -3.60
C ASP A 52 -1.25 -9.31 -3.89
N MET A 53 -1.68 -8.64 -4.96
CA MET A 53 -3.06 -8.66 -5.44
C MET A 53 -3.38 -9.93 -6.27
N GLY A 54 -2.41 -10.81 -6.50
CA GLY A 54 -2.55 -11.97 -7.37
C GLY A 54 -2.62 -11.63 -8.87
N LEU A 55 -2.21 -10.41 -9.24
CA LEU A 55 -2.12 -9.96 -10.62
C LEU A 55 -0.72 -10.23 -11.16
N GLU A 56 -0.65 -10.80 -12.36
CA GLU A 56 0.60 -10.89 -13.11
C GLU A 56 0.51 -10.00 -14.34
N ALA A 57 1.51 -9.13 -14.55
CA ALA A 57 1.70 -8.41 -15.80
C ALA A 57 3.16 -8.41 -16.25
N THR A 58 3.37 -8.47 -17.56
CA THR A 58 4.67 -8.47 -18.19
C THR A 58 4.70 -7.53 -19.38
N LEU A 59 5.84 -6.89 -19.60
CA LEU A 59 6.12 -6.06 -20.77
C LEU A 59 7.38 -6.62 -21.46
N GLU A 60 7.25 -7.03 -22.72
CA GLU A 60 8.36 -7.53 -23.53
C GLU A 60 8.71 -6.55 -24.64
N PHE A 61 9.99 -6.15 -24.72
CA PHE A 61 10.53 -5.39 -25.84
C PHE A 61 11.30 -6.32 -26.77
N GLY A 62 10.74 -6.57 -27.96
CA GLY A 62 11.33 -7.43 -28.98
C GLY A 62 12.53 -6.79 -29.69
N ASP A 63 13.41 -7.63 -30.25
CA ASP A 63 14.55 -7.22 -31.08
C ASP A 63 14.14 -6.60 -32.43
N ASP A 64 12.86 -6.74 -32.80
CA ASP A 64 12.27 -6.25 -34.06
C ASP A 64 11.53 -4.92 -33.92
N ASP A 65 11.80 -4.19 -32.85
CA ASP A 65 11.19 -2.89 -32.51
C ASP A 65 9.71 -2.99 -32.18
N THR A 66 9.24 -4.18 -31.81
CA THR A 66 7.89 -4.42 -31.29
C THR A 66 7.90 -4.52 -29.77
N TRP A 67 6.77 -4.21 -29.15
CA TRP A 67 6.54 -4.48 -27.74
C TRP A 67 5.21 -5.20 -27.55
N GLU A 68 5.10 -6.00 -26.50
CA GLU A 68 3.87 -6.66 -26.08
C GLU A 68 3.73 -6.56 -24.56
N MET A 69 2.57 -6.10 -24.10
CA MET A 69 2.19 -6.09 -22.68
C MET A 69 1.07 -7.11 -22.47
N THR A 70 1.26 -8.00 -21.49
CA THR A 70 0.25 -8.95 -21.05
C THR A 70 -0.10 -8.65 -19.61
N MET A 71 -1.39 -8.57 -19.30
CA MET A 71 -1.90 -8.47 -17.93
C MET A 71 -2.97 -9.54 -17.67
N SER A 72 -2.97 -10.09 -16.46
CA SER A 72 -3.91 -11.13 -16.05
C SER A 72 -5.35 -10.67 -16.20
N GLY A 73 -6.11 -11.39 -17.03
CA GLY A 73 -7.54 -11.12 -17.25
C GLY A 73 -7.86 -10.13 -18.38
N GLU A 74 -6.83 -9.61 -19.06
CA GLU A 74 -6.97 -8.70 -20.19
C GLU A 74 -6.41 -9.30 -21.49
N ASP A 75 -6.86 -8.77 -22.63
CA ASP A 75 -6.25 -9.09 -23.92
C ASP A 75 -4.89 -8.38 -24.01
N PRO A 76 -3.85 -9.02 -24.59
CA PRO A 76 -2.54 -8.40 -24.69
C PRO A 76 -2.58 -7.15 -25.56
N GLU A 77 -1.82 -6.14 -25.15
CA GLU A 77 -1.58 -4.93 -25.93
C GLU A 77 -0.23 -5.02 -26.61
N GLN A 78 -0.10 -4.41 -27.79
CA GLN A 78 1.12 -4.47 -28.58
C GLN A 78 1.30 -3.23 -29.44
N GLY A 79 2.53 -3.02 -29.90
CA GLY A 79 2.86 -1.94 -30.81
C GLY A 79 4.32 -1.90 -31.19
N THR A 80 4.83 -0.71 -31.50
CA THR A 80 6.25 -0.50 -31.82
C THR A 80 6.91 0.44 -30.83
N TRP A 81 8.22 0.34 -30.63
CA TRP A 81 8.94 1.23 -29.72
C TRP A 81 10.20 1.84 -30.37
N GLU A 82 10.61 2.99 -29.88
CA GLU A 82 11.86 3.65 -30.26
C GLU A 82 12.57 4.29 -29.06
N LEU A 83 13.87 4.55 -29.21
CA LEU A 83 14.68 5.24 -28.23
C LEU A 83 14.87 6.71 -28.62
N ALA A 84 14.63 7.60 -27.66
CA ALA A 84 14.83 9.04 -27.80
C ALA A 84 15.77 9.55 -26.69
N GLY A 85 17.06 9.25 -26.82
CA GLY A 85 18.07 9.55 -25.80
C GLY A 85 17.91 8.61 -24.60
N GLU A 86 17.41 9.14 -23.49
CA GLU A 86 17.15 8.38 -22.25
C GLU A 86 15.68 7.94 -22.13
N GLU A 87 14.81 8.34 -23.07
CA GLU A 87 13.39 7.96 -23.10
C GLU A 87 13.16 6.77 -24.03
N ILE A 88 12.26 5.88 -23.60
CA ILE A 88 11.66 4.82 -24.40
C ILE A 88 10.26 5.29 -24.80
N ILE A 89 10.00 5.40 -26.09
CA ILE A 89 8.69 5.81 -26.61
C ILE A 89 7.99 4.56 -27.14
N MET A 90 6.87 4.20 -26.52
CA MET A 90 6.00 3.10 -26.93
C MET A 90 4.84 3.66 -27.74
N HIS A 91 4.76 3.26 -29.01
CA HIS A 91 3.63 3.54 -29.87
C HIS A 91 2.65 2.38 -29.79
N SER A 92 1.43 2.64 -29.29
CA SER A 92 0.34 1.66 -29.29
C SER A 92 -0.46 1.74 -30.59
N ASP A 93 -0.95 0.60 -31.06
CA ASP A 93 -1.89 0.55 -32.19
C ASP A 93 -3.30 1.02 -31.78
N THR A 94 -3.61 1.00 -30.49
CA THR A 94 -4.96 1.19 -29.93
C THR A 94 -5.08 2.28 -28.87
N ALA A 95 -3.96 2.75 -28.31
CA ALA A 95 -3.88 3.74 -27.25
C ALA A 95 -2.99 4.93 -27.62
N GLU A 96 -2.83 5.89 -26.70
CA GLU A 96 -1.87 6.99 -26.84
C GLU A 96 -0.43 6.49 -26.66
N ASP A 97 0.52 7.23 -27.21
CA ASP A 97 1.95 6.91 -27.04
C ASP A 97 2.34 7.04 -25.56
N VAL A 98 2.97 6.01 -25.02
CA VAL A 98 3.48 5.97 -23.65
C VAL A 98 4.97 6.26 -23.66
N LYS A 99 5.42 7.06 -22.69
CA LYS A 99 6.84 7.30 -22.45
C LYS A 99 7.30 6.60 -21.20
N MET A 100 8.42 5.91 -21.29
CA MET A 100 9.06 5.25 -20.16
C MET A 100 10.52 5.66 -20.05
N ALA A 101 11.08 5.49 -18.86
CA ALA A 101 12.50 5.70 -18.59
C ALA A 101 13.02 4.57 -17.67
N ILE A 102 14.32 4.32 -17.73
CA ILE A 102 15.00 3.45 -16.76
C ILE A 102 15.62 4.33 -15.69
N ASP A 103 15.34 4.06 -14.43
CA ASP A 103 15.88 4.81 -13.30
C ASP A 103 17.32 4.38 -12.95
N GLU A 104 17.89 5.01 -11.91
CA GLU A 104 19.25 4.72 -11.44
C GLU A 104 19.41 3.29 -10.85
N GLU A 105 18.30 2.65 -10.47
CA GLU A 105 18.27 1.29 -9.93
C GLU A 105 18.05 0.23 -11.03
N GLY A 106 17.85 0.67 -12.29
CA GLY A 106 17.60 -0.21 -13.43
C GLY A 106 16.14 -0.64 -13.56
N LEU A 107 15.22 0.06 -12.90
CA LEU A 107 13.77 -0.17 -12.99
C LEU A 107 13.19 0.66 -14.13
N LEU A 108 12.28 0.05 -14.88
CA LEU A 108 11.57 0.71 -15.96
C LEU A 108 10.29 1.35 -15.40
N ILE A 109 10.13 2.66 -15.60
CA ILE A 109 9.02 3.44 -15.03
C ILE A 109 8.28 4.16 -16.15
N GLY A 110 6.94 4.10 -16.13
CA GLY A 110 6.09 4.81 -17.07
C GLY A 110 4.76 5.22 -16.46
N ASP A 111 4.15 6.29 -16.99
CA ASP A 111 2.77 6.69 -16.68
C ASP A 111 1.85 6.15 -17.77
N ILE A 112 0.94 5.26 -17.37
CA ILE A 112 -0.07 4.67 -18.24
C ILE A 112 -1.43 5.06 -17.65
N ASP A 113 -2.16 5.92 -18.35
CA ASP A 113 -3.49 6.39 -17.94
C ASP A 113 -3.56 6.95 -16.49
N SER A 114 -2.58 7.78 -16.09
CA SER A 114 -2.45 8.33 -14.73
C SER A 114 -2.11 7.31 -13.64
N THR A 115 -1.67 6.11 -14.03
CA THR A 115 -1.09 5.11 -13.13
C THR A 115 0.41 5.02 -13.41
N ILE A 116 1.23 5.27 -12.40
CA ILE A 116 2.69 5.09 -12.55
C ILE A 116 2.98 3.61 -12.35
N MET A 117 3.50 2.96 -13.39
CA MET A 117 3.89 1.56 -13.34
C MET A 117 5.41 1.45 -13.30
N THR A 118 5.91 0.63 -12.38
CA THR A 118 7.32 0.28 -12.26
C THR A 118 7.50 -1.18 -12.62
N PHE A 119 8.52 -1.49 -13.40
CA PHE A 119 8.85 -2.83 -13.85
C PHE A 119 10.31 -3.17 -13.55
N SER A 120 10.58 -4.46 -13.33
CA SER A 120 11.94 -4.98 -13.14
C SER A 120 12.22 -6.20 -14.02
N ARG A 121 13.49 -6.57 -14.14
CA ARG A 121 13.90 -7.79 -14.86
C ARG A 121 13.63 -9.08 -14.07
N GLU A 122 13.47 -8.97 -12.76
CA GLU A 122 13.20 -10.10 -11.88
C GLU A 122 11.70 -10.21 -11.64
N LYS A 123 11.16 -11.43 -11.66
CA LYS A 123 9.75 -11.64 -11.35
C LYS A 123 9.55 -11.33 -9.86
N PRO A 124 8.66 -10.40 -9.47
CA PRO A 124 8.37 -10.17 -8.06
C PRO A 124 7.71 -11.40 -7.46
N GLU A 125 8.08 -11.71 -6.22
CA GLU A 125 7.40 -12.71 -5.41
C GLU A 125 6.32 -12.03 -4.58
N ALA A 126 5.14 -12.63 -4.52
CA ALA A 126 4.10 -12.17 -3.61
C ALA A 126 4.56 -12.34 -2.16
N THR A 127 4.24 -11.35 -1.34
CA THR A 127 4.48 -11.38 0.09
C THR A 127 3.71 -12.53 0.72
N ASP A 128 4.39 -13.33 1.55
CA ASP A 128 3.75 -14.42 2.29
C ASP A 128 2.99 -13.89 3.51
N TRP A 129 1.82 -13.31 3.25
CA TRP A 129 0.91 -12.83 4.28
C TRP A 129 0.35 -13.94 5.17
N SER A 130 0.40 -15.20 4.75
CA SER A 130 -0.10 -16.32 5.55
C SER A 130 0.68 -16.51 6.86
N SER A 131 1.93 -16.02 6.90
CA SER A 131 2.79 -16.08 8.08
C SER A 131 2.35 -15.17 9.22
N ILE A 132 1.62 -14.09 8.94
CA ILE A 132 1.14 -13.13 9.95
C ILE A 132 -0.28 -13.43 10.43
N ILE A 133 -1.04 -14.22 9.67
CA ILE A 133 -2.40 -14.66 10.02
C ILE A 133 -2.30 -15.81 11.04
N GLY A 134 -2.19 -15.42 12.31
CA GLY A 134 -2.16 -16.34 13.44
C GLY A 134 -3.54 -16.72 13.97
N ASN A 135 -3.54 -17.58 14.98
CA ASN A 135 -4.70 -17.82 15.84
C ASN A 135 -4.55 -17.04 17.14
N PRO A 136 -5.67 -16.57 17.73
CA PRO A 136 -5.71 -16.08 19.10
C PRO A 136 -5.02 -17.06 20.07
N VAL A 137 -4.12 -16.55 20.91
CA VAL A 137 -3.58 -17.31 22.03
C VAL A 137 -4.73 -17.75 22.94
N THR A 138 -4.70 -19.02 23.37
CA THR A 138 -5.75 -19.64 24.21
C THR A 138 -5.31 -19.91 25.65
N ASP A 139 -4.04 -19.67 25.94
CA ASP A 139 -3.51 -19.70 27.29
C ASP A 139 -3.90 -18.41 28.04
N GLU A 140 -3.98 -18.49 29.36
CA GLU A 140 -4.27 -17.33 30.21
C GLU A 140 -3.18 -16.26 30.00
N VAL A 141 -3.59 -15.08 29.55
CA VAL A 141 -2.75 -13.90 29.35
C VAL A 141 -2.99 -12.87 30.44
N GLU A 142 -1.99 -12.05 30.72
CA GLU A 142 -2.04 -10.92 31.63
C GLU A 142 -1.79 -9.62 30.84
N LEU A 143 -2.16 -8.46 31.42
CA LEU A 143 -1.91 -7.16 30.77
C LEU A 143 -0.43 -6.94 30.40
N SER A 144 0.49 -7.51 31.20
CA SER A 144 1.93 -7.43 30.94
C SER A 144 2.37 -8.14 29.65
N ASP A 145 1.60 -9.12 29.15
CA ASP A 145 1.95 -9.83 27.92
C ASP A 145 1.79 -8.95 26.68
N PHE A 146 0.90 -7.97 26.75
CA PHE A 146 0.70 -6.95 25.72
C PHE A 146 1.71 -5.80 25.83
N ALA A 147 2.46 -5.70 26.93
CA ALA A 147 3.35 -4.57 27.15
C ALA A 147 4.48 -4.51 26.11
N GLY A 148 4.73 -3.31 25.59
CA GLY A 148 5.74 -3.07 24.57
C GLY A 148 5.36 -1.96 23.60
N THR A 149 6.26 -1.70 22.66
CA THR A 149 6.00 -0.84 21.51
C THR A 149 5.66 -1.73 20.33
N TRP A 150 4.57 -1.42 19.66
CA TRP A 150 4.00 -2.18 18.56
C TRP A 150 3.84 -1.26 17.37
N LYS A 151 4.20 -1.73 16.18
CA LYS A 151 4.07 -1.00 14.92
C LYS A 151 3.13 -1.74 14.00
N ILE A 152 2.25 -1.01 13.32
CA ILE A 152 1.45 -1.60 12.25
C ILE A 152 2.38 -2.14 11.16
N ILE A 153 2.02 -3.29 10.61
CA ILE A 153 2.75 -3.91 9.48
C ILE A 153 1.84 -4.26 8.32
N ALA A 154 0.56 -4.52 8.58
CA ALA A 154 -0.37 -4.95 7.57
C ALA A 154 -1.81 -4.61 7.94
N VAL A 155 -2.62 -4.46 6.91
CA VAL A 155 -4.06 -4.27 6.98
C VAL A 155 -4.73 -5.29 6.08
N GLU A 156 -5.75 -5.94 6.62
CA GLU A 156 -6.65 -6.83 5.92
C GLU A 156 -8.00 -6.16 5.73
N MET A 157 -8.41 -6.04 4.47
CA MET A 157 -9.67 -5.44 4.04
C MET A 157 -10.22 -6.25 2.87
N ASP A 158 -11.52 -6.55 2.88
CA ASP A 158 -12.18 -7.36 1.84
C ASP A 158 -11.44 -8.68 1.52
N GLU A 159 -11.00 -9.39 2.56
CA GLU A 159 -10.23 -10.65 2.48
C GLU A 159 -8.83 -10.51 1.84
N MET A 160 -8.37 -9.29 1.57
CA MET A 160 -7.04 -8.99 1.04
C MET A 160 -6.14 -8.41 2.13
N VAL A 161 -4.99 -9.02 2.34
CA VAL A 161 -3.95 -8.51 3.26
C VAL A 161 -2.90 -7.76 2.45
N MET A 162 -2.60 -6.52 2.85
CA MET A 162 -1.55 -5.71 2.25
C MET A 162 -0.73 -4.99 3.32
N SER A 163 0.47 -4.53 2.95
CA SER A 163 1.33 -3.74 3.82
C SER A 163 0.63 -2.46 4.26
N SER A 164 0.88 -2.02 5.50
CA SER A 164 0.41 -0.71 5.97
C SER A 164 0.93 0.44 5.11
N ASP A 165 2.12 0.28 4.52
CA ASP A 165 2.74 1.27 3.64
C ASP A 165 1.92 1.47 2.35
N THR A 166 1.35 0.39 1.81
CA THR A 166 0.45 0.45 0.63
C THR A 166 -0.78 1.29 0.91
N TRP A 167 -1.28 1.24 2.14
CA TRP A 167 -2.41 2.04 2.60
C TRP A 167 -2.01 3.45 3.08
N GLY A 168 -0.73 3.79 3.07
CA GLY A 168 -0.22 5.05 3.59
C GLY A 168 -0.45 5.22 5.09
N ILE A 169 -0.48 4.11 5.86
CA ILE A 169 -0.75 4.12 7.30
C ILE A 169 0.54 3.85 8.07
N GLU A 170 0.84 4.73 9.01
CA GLU A 170 1.87 4.53 10.02
C GLU A 170 1.21 4.61 11.40
N ALA A 171 1.29 3.55 12.20
CA ALA A 171 0.75 3.53 13.55
C ALA A 171 1.75 2.93 14.54
N THR A 172 1.90 3.58 15.69
CA THR A 172 2.69 3.08 16.82
C THR A 172 1.81 3.01 18.07
N LEU A 173 1.65 1.80 18.60
CA LEU A 173 0.95 1.54 19.84
C LEU A 173 1.96 1.20 20.94
N VAL A 174 1.95 1.96 22.04
CA VAL A 174 2.79 1.67 23.21
C VAL A 174 1.88 1.25 24.35
N VAL A 175 1.99 -0.01 24.79
CA VAL A 175 1.22 -0.56 25.92
C VAL A 175 2.13 -0.72 27.12
N LYS A 176 1.69 -0.25 28.30
CA LYS A 176 2.41 -0.40 29.57
C LYS A 176 1.89 -1.60 30.36
N GLU A 177 2.70 -2.07 31.31
CA GLU A 177 2.35 -3.21 32.17
C GLU A 177 1.05 -3.01 32.99
N ASP A 178 0.66 -1.75 33.26
CA ASP A 178 -0.57 -1.42 33.98
C ASP A 178 -1.82 -1.34 33.08
N GLY A 179 -1.67 -1.67 31.79
CA GLY A 179 -2.73 -1.60 30.79
C GLY A 179 -2.96 -0.21 30.20
N THR A 180 -2.31 0.85 30.69
CA THR A 180 -2.37 2.15 29.98
C THR A 180 -1.61 2.07 28.67
N ALA A 181 -2.13 2.72 27.63
CA ALA A 181 -1.50 2.72 26.32
C ALA A 181 -1.52 4.10 25.67
N SER A 182 -0.67 4.30 24.66
CA SER A 182 -0.73 5.47 23.78
C SER A 182 -0.69 4.99 22.33
N LEU A 183 -1.59 5.52 21.50
CA LEU A 183 -1.62 5.26 20.06
C LEU A 183 -1.25 6.54 19.33
N GLU A 184 -0.26 6.45 18.45
CA GLU A 184 0.11 7.48 17.50
C GLU A 184 -0.19 6.96 16.09
N LEU A 185 -1.00 7.68 15.33
CA LEU A 185 -1.43 7.33 13.98
C LEU A 185 -1.10 8.47 13.02
N LYS A 186 -0.63 8.11 11.84
CA LYS A 186 -0.54 8.96 10.66
C LYS A 186 -1.11 8.17 9.49
N ASP A 187 -1.99 8.80 8.73
CA ASP A 187 -2.61 8.21 7.55
C ASP A 187 -2.60 9.23 6.41
N GLN A 188 -2.78 8.74 5.18
CA GLN A 188 -2.80 9.57 3.97
C GLN A 188 -3.99 10.54 3.88
N PHE A 189 -4.96 10.46 4.79
CA PHE A 189 -6.12 11.36 4.83
C PHE A 189 -5.96 12.49 5.86
N ASN A 190 -4.96 12.38 6.75
CA ASN A 190 -4.61 13.34 7.78
C ASN A 190 -3.24 13.98 7.48
N ASP A 191 -3.28 15.03 6.66
CA ASP A 191 -2.14 15.52 5.86
C ASP A 191 -1.06 16.37 6.57
N GLU A 192 -1.13 16.65 7.88
CA GLU A 192 -0.16 17.59 8.49
C GLU A 192 0.59 17.11 9.76
N GLU A 193 -0.03 16.35 10.68
CA GLU A 193 0.63 15.87 11.91
C GLU A 193 0.10 14.50 12.34
N SER A 194 0.94 13.67 12.99
CA SER A 194 0.48 12.43 13.60
C SER A 194 -0.51 12.73 14.73
N THR A 195 -1.62 12.00 14.77
CA THR A 195 -2.60 12.09 15.85
C THR A 195 -2.18 11.16 16.97
N LYS A 196 -2.05 11.69 18.18
CA LYS A 196 -1.69 10.92 19.37
C LYS A 196 -2.81 10.94 20.41
N THR A 197 -3.16 9.77 20.93
CA THR A 197 -4.12 9.62 22.02
C THR A 197 -3.60 8.70 23.12
N GLU A 198 -4.17 8.87 24.32
CA GLU A 198 -3.93 8.04 25.48
C GLU A 198 -5.16 7.16 25.76
N LEU A 199 -4.89 5.89 25.97
CA LEU A 199 -5.87 4.82 26.07
C LEU A 199 -5.74 4.12 27.43
N LYS A 200 -6.86 3.58 27.90
CA LYS A 200 -6.90 2.72 29.07
C LYS A 200 -7.32 1.32 28.67
N GLY A 201 -6.46 0.36 28.99
CA GLY A 201 -6.68 -1.05 28.75
C GLY A 201 -7.46 -1.75 29.85
N THR A 202 -8.35 -2.64 29.44
CA THR A 202 -8.92 -3.67 30.28
C THR A 202 -8.78 -5.02 29.58
N LEU A 203 -8.57 -6.09 30.35
CA LEU A 203 -8.45 -7.43 29.81
C LEU A 203 -9.77 -8.18 30.03
N GLU A 204 -10.35 -8.68 28.94
CA GLU A 204 -11.57 -9.50 28.95
C GLU A 204 -11.38 -10.69 28.00
N ASP A 205 -11.53 -11.91 28.50
CA ASP A 205 -11.44 -13.15 27.70
C ASP A 205 -10.20 -13.25 26.80
N GLN A 206 -9.04 -12.83 27.32
CA GLN A 206 -7.73 -12.76 26.64
C GLN A 206 -7.58 -11.62 25.61
N THR A 207 -8.60 -10.77 25.48
CA THR A 207 -8.59 -9.59 24.61
C THR A 207 -8.30 -8.34 25.41
N LEU A 208 -7.32 -7.56 24.97
CA LEU A 208 -7.03 -6.23 25.47
C LEU A 208 -7.98 -5.24 24.79
N LYS A 209 -8.93 -4.69 25.55
CA LYS A 209 -9.80 -3.60 25.12
C LYS A 209 -9.19 -2.27 25.52
N LEU A 210 -8.89 -1.42 24.54
CA LEU A 210 -8.35 -0.08 24.74
C LEU A 210 -9.44 0.96 24.50
N GLU A 211 -9.69 1.81 25.49
CA GLU A 211 -10.69 2.90 25.43
C GLU A 211 -10.01 4.26 25.62
N LEU A 212 -10.51 5.31 24.98
CA LEU A 212 -10.03 6.69 25.18
C LEU A 212 -10.14 7.14 26.65
N ILE A 213 -9.09 7.81 27.14
CA ILE A 213 -9.09 8.39 28.51
C ILE A 213 -9.82 9.74 28.56
N ASP A 214 -9.87 10.47 27.45
CA ASP A 214 -10.53 11.78 27.34
C ASP A 214 -11.54 11.78 26.18
N ASP A 215 -12.63 12.53 26.35
CA ASP A 215 -13.76 12.66 25.42
C ASP A 215 -13.41 13.61 24.25
N SER A 216 -12.11 13.75 23.96
CA SER A 216 -11.66 14.49 22.79
C SER A 216 -12.11 13.70 21.57
N GLU A 217 -13.16 14.18 20.90
CA GLU A 217 -13.65 13.71 19.59
C GLU A 217 -12.47 13.63 18.63
N SER A 218 -11.75 12.51 18.66
CA SER A 218 -10.62 12.27 17.82
C SER A 218 -11.14 11.27 16.81
N HIS A 219 -11.61 11.79 15.67
CA HIS A 219 -11.90 10.93 14.53
C HIS A 219 -10.55 10.43 14.02
N PHE A 220 -10.17 9.22 14.39
CA PHE A 220 -9.03 8.56 13.79
C PHE A 220 -9.45 7.95 12.45
N GLY A 221 -8.49 7.81 11.53
CA GLY A 221 -8.72 7.46 10.14
C GLY A 221 -9.47 6.14 9.91
N LEU A 222 -9.72 5.83 8.63
CA LEU A 222 -10.58 4.73 8.18
C LEU A 222 -10.23 3.34 8.76
N PHE A 223 -8.99 3.13 9.21
CA PHE A 223 -8.48 1.79 9.52
C PHE A 223 -8.29 1.48 11.02
N LEU A 224 -8.24 2.52 11.86
CA LEU A 224 -8.00 2.37 13.29
C LEU A 224 -8.80 3.45 14.03
N SER A 225 -9.82 3.03 14.79
CA SER A 225 -10.51 3.91 15.73
C SER A 225 -10.13 3.55 17.18
N PRO A 226 -9.70 4.52 18.00
CA PRO A 226 -9.41 4.29 19.41
C PRO A 226 -10.67 4.08 20.25
N ASP A 227 -11.85 4.40 19.72
CA ASP A 227 -13.12 4.23 20.42
C ASP A 227 -13.45 2.73 20.59
N ASN A 228 -12.94 1.89 19.68
CA ASN A 228 -13.23 0.46 19.63
C ASN A 228 -11.97 -0.32 19.21
N LEU A 229 -10.90 -0.24 20.01
CA LEU A 229 -9.67 -0.98 19.76
C LEU A 229 -9.55 -2.20 20.68
N SER A 230 -10.11 -3.33 20.24
CA SER A 230 -9.89 -4.65 20.84
C SER A 230 -8.75 -5.39 20.14
N LEU A 231 -7.75 -5.80 20.93
CA LEU A 231 -6.54 -6.46 20.46
C LEU A 231 -6.40 -7.85 21.09
N ASN A 232 -5.98 -8.82 20.28
CA ASN A 232 -5.66 -10.16 20.77
C ASN A 232 -4.25 -10.55 20.34
N LEU A 233 -3.50 -11.18 21.25
CA LEU A 233 -2.18 -11.70 20.96
C LEU A 233 -2.31 -12.98 20.12
N GLN A 234 -1.61 -13.02 19.01
CA GLN A 234 -1.60 -14.16 18.10
C GLN A 234 -0.47 -15.13 18.47
N ASP A 235 -0.63 -16.41 18.10
CA ASP A 235 0.42 -17.43 18.19
C ASP A 235 1.67 -17.12 17.36
N THR A 236 1.55 -16.21 16.37
CA THR A 236 2.65 -15.60 15.61
C THR A 236 3.45 -14.58 16.41
N GLY A 237 2.97 -14.17 17.59
CA GLY A 237 3.57 -13.12 18.42
C GLY A 237 3.14 -11.70 18.05
N LEU A 238 2.22 -11.55 17.08
CA LEU A 238 1.67 -10.27 16.64
C LEU A 238 0.44 -9.88 17.48
N LEU A 239 0.11 -8.59 17.49
CA LEU A 239 -1.23 -8.15 17.91
C LEU A 239 -2.11 -8.02 16.68
N LYS A 240 -3.34 -8.51 16.80
CA LYS A 240 -4.38 -8.35 15.79
C LYS A 240 -5.55 -7.60 16.40
N ASN A 241 -6.06 -6.56 15.72
CA ASN A 241 -7.36 -6.01 16.11
C ASN A 241 -8.50 -6.91 15.63
N ILE A 242 -9.55 -6.99 16.44
CA ILE A 242 -10.65 -7.94 16.22
C ILE A 242 -12.05 -7.29 16.19
N ASP A 243 -12.12 -5.97 16.35
CA ASP A 243 -13.41 -5.26 16.42
C ASP A 243 -13.98 -4.94 15.05
N TYR A 244 -15.31 -5.02 14.94
CA TYR A 244 -16.14 -4.62 13.81
C TYR A 244 -16.79 -3.26 14.13
N ILE A 245 -17.00 -2.40 13.13
CA ILE A 245 -17.78 -1.18 13.35
C ILE A 245 -19.25 -1.60 13.44
N ASP A 246 -19.83 -1.51 14.64
CA ASP A 246 -21.27 -1.67 14.81
C ASP A 246 -21.94 -0.49 14.10
N SER A 247 -22.63 -0.76 13.00
CA SER A 247 -23.38 0.27 12.28
C SER A 247 -24.42 0.86 13.25
N GLU A 248 -24.42 2.18 13.48
CA GLU A 248 -25.40 2.84 14.36
C GLU A 248 -26.87 2.69 13.88
N GLU A 249 -27.08 2.13 12.69
CA GLU A 249 -28.40 1.86 12.13
C GLU A 249 -28.96 0.51 12.62
N GLU A 250 -30.08 0.56 13.35
CA GLU A 250 -30.77 -0.64 13.87
C GLU A 250 -31.17 -1.59 12.72
N GLY A 251 -30.40 -2.67 12.54
CA GLY A 251 -30.62 -3.69 11.52
C GLY A 251 -29.68 -3.63 10.31
N ALA A 252 -28.69 -2.73 10.29
CA ALA A 252 -27.57 -2.82 9.36
C ALA A 252 -26.58 -3.91 9.81
N GLU A 253 -25.93 -4.57 8.85
CA GLU A 253 -24.86 -5.51 9.16
C GLU A 253 -23.65 -4.71 9.67
N PRO A 254 -22.94 -5.18 10.71
CA PRO A 254 -21.73 -4.52 11.17
C PRO A 254 -20.77 -4.38 9.99
N GLU A 255 -20.30 -3.16 9.73
CA GLU A 255 -19.32 -2.95 8.67
C GLU A 255 -18.00 -3.56 9.17
N PRO A 256 -17.32 -4.37 8.34
CA PRO A 256 -16.01 -4.88 8.70
C PRO A 256 -15.11 -3.67 8.96
N ASN A 257 -14.66 -3.51 10.20
CA ASN A 257 -13.48 -2.72 10.44
C ASN A 257 -12.33 -3.44 9.73
N SER A 258 -11.41 -2.69 9.16
CA SER A 258 -10.19 -3.31 8.66
C SER A 258 -9.47 -4.04 9.79
N ILE A 259 -9.03 -5.27 9.53
CA ILE A 259 -8.21 -6.02 10.46
C ILE A 259 -6.78 -5.49 10.34
N VAL A 260 -6.15 -5.18 11.46
CA VAL A 260 -4.84 -4.56 11.54
C VAL A 260 -3.91 -5.43 12.35
N TYR A 261 -2.72 -5.64 11.81
CA TYR A 261 -1.66 -6.44 12.41
C TYR A 261 -0.54 -5.53 12.90
N PHE A 262 -0.14 -5.72 14.16
CA PHE A 262 1.00 -5.03 14.75
C PHE A 262 2.11 -6.00 15.10
N GLU A 263 3.33 -5.63 14.75
CA GLU A 263 4.57 -6.30 15.14
C GLU A 263 5.22 -5.57 16.32
N LYS A 264 5.85 -6.32 17.22
CA LYS A 264 6.59 -5.75 18.34
C LYS A 264 7.89 -5.13 17.85
N ALA A 265 8.09 -3.83 18.13
CA ALA A 265 9.36 -3.17 17.84
C ALA A 265 10.46 -3.64 18.81
N GLU A 266 11.66 -3.88 18.29
CA GLU A 266 12.85 -4.25 19.08
C GLU A 266 13.35 -3.16 20.03
#